data_AF-A0A2S3ZFS3-F1
#
_entry.id   AF-A0A2S3ZFS3-F1
#
_cell.length_a   1.000
_cell.length_b   1.000
_cell.length_c   1.000
_cell.angle_alpha   90.00
_cell.angle_beta   90.00
_cell.angle_gamma   90.00
#
_symmetry.space_group_name_H-M   'P 1'
#
loop_
_entity.id
_entity.type
_entity.pdbx_description
1 polymer ?
#
loop_
_entity_poly.entity_id
_entity_poly.type
_entity_poly.pdbx_seq_one_letter_code
_entity_poly.pdbx_strand_id
1 'polypeptide(L)'
;MKAWLMRVVRNKCLDRMRRNVPETAEDDDGTTEILDTEPFKVVETLLQNEALALALANLPTNQRGAWLMREFSDSSHALIADELDIPVSTVRGLLARSRRSLAGALADWR
;
A
#
# COMPACT_ATOMS: atom_id res chain seq x y z
N MET A 1 7.76 -15.14 5.67
CA MET A 1 6.84 -13.97 5.72
C MET A 1 7.52 -12.60 5.65
N LYS A 2 8.69 -12.36 6.27
CA LYS A 2 9.33 -11.01 6.26
C LYS A 2 10.01 -10.61 4.93
N ALA A 3 10.57 -11.55 4.18
CA ALA A 3 11.41 -11.24 3.02
C ALA A 3 10.67 -10.53 1.87
N TRP A 4 9.46 -11.01 1.53
CA TRP A 4 8.63 -10.39 0.51
C TRP A 4 8.16 -8.98 0.90
N LEU A 5 7.68 -8.81 2.15
CA LEU A 5 7.26 -7.49 2.66
C LEU A 5 8.42 -6.48 2.61
N MET A 6 9.62 -6.89 3.01
CA MET A 6 10.82 -6.06 2.91
C MET A 6 11.17 -5.71 1.46
N ARG A 7 10.95 -6.61 0.50
CA ARG A 7 11.13 -6.35 -0.94
C ARG A 7 10.13 -5.33 -1.45
N VAL A 8 8.86 -5.44 -1.07
CA VAL A 8 7.80 -4.51 -1.48
C VAL A 8 7.97 -3.12 -0.86
N VAL A 9 8.20 -3.05 0.45
CA VAL A 9 8.45 -1.77 1.15
C VAL A 9 9.65 -1.07 0.53
N ARG A 10 10.76 -1.79 0.30
CA ARG A 10 11.93 -1.23 -0.38
C ARG A 10 11.59 -0.70 -1.77
N ASN A 11 10.90 -1.49 -2.59
CA ASN A 11 10.55 -1.07 -3.96
C ASN A 11 9.67 0.18 -3.98
N LYS A 12 8.73 0.31 -3.03
CA LYS A 12 7.86 1.50 -2.93
C LYS A 12 8.57 2.72 -2.35
N CYS A 13 9.47 2.54 -1.38
CA CYS A 13 10.34 3.62 -0.92
C CYS A 13 11.19 4.16 -2.08
N LEU A 14 11.77 3.26 -2.88
CA LEU A 14 12.56 3.65 -4.06
C LEU A 14 11.70 4.34 -5.12
N ASP A 15 10.48 3.87 -5.38
CA ASP A 15 9.53 4.50 -6.31
C ASP A 15 9.14 5.91 -5.84
N ARG A 16 8.85 6.09 -4.54
CA ARG A 16 8.59 7.40 -3.94
C ARG A 16 9.81 8.33 -4.02
N MET A 17 11.00 7.82 -3.74
CA MET A 17 12.24 8.59 -3.87
C MET A 17 12.47 9.01 -5.31
N ARG A 18 12.24 8.13 -6.29
CA ARG A 18 12.36 8.44 -7.72
C ARG A 18 11.38 9.51 -8.19
N ARG A 19 10.12 9.45 -7.73
CA ARG A 19 9.12 10.49 -8.03
C ARG A 19 9.39 11.83 -7.35
N ASN A 20 10.14 11.82 -6.25
CA ASN A 20 10.57 13.02 -5.53
C ASN A 20 11.92 13.56 -6.00
N VAL A 21 12.58 12.95 -6.99
CA VAL A 21 13.67 13.61 -7.70
C VAL A 21 13.01 14.53 -8.72
N PRO A 22 13.03 15.86 -8.54
CA PRO A 22 12.57 16.77 -9.57
C PRO A 22 13.44 16.55 -10.81
N GLU A 23 12.79 16.36 -11.95
CA GLU A 23 13.42 16.26 -13.27
C GLU A 23 13.87 17.66 -13.69
N THR A 24 14.82 18.24 -12.96
CA THR A 24 15.43 19.54 -13.26
C THR A 24 16.80 19.60 -12.61
N ALA A 25 17.75 18.93 -13.23
CA ALA A 25 19.15 19.29 -13.12
C ALA A 25 19.56 19.94 -14.45
N GLU A 26 18.96 21.09 -14.77
CA GLU A 26 19.43 22.04 -15.77
C GLU A 26 18.66 23.36 -15.58
N ASP A 27 19.40 24.33 -15.05
CA ASP A 27 19.28 25.79 -15.13
C ASP A 27 18.06 26.57 -14.58
N ASP A 28 18.42 27.40 -13.59
CA ASP A 28 18.10 28.82 -13.40
C ASP A 28 16.70 29.27 -12.93
N ASP A 29 16.77 30.26 -12.04
CA ASP A 29 15.73 31.17 -11.52
C ASP A 29 14.63 30.61 -10.59
N GLY A 30 14.93 30.67 -9.29
CA GLY A 30 14.17 31.56 -8.41
C GLY A 30 12.64 31.42 -8.36
N THR A 31 12.08 30.26 -8.05
CA THR A 31 10.80 30.19 -7.32
C THR A 31 10.76 28.90 -6.50
N THR A 32 10.98 29.01 -5.19
CA THR A 32 10.60 27.95 -4.26
C THR A 32 9.08 27.81 -4.32
N GLU A 33 8.57 26.87 -5.12
CA GLU A 33 7.18 26.43 -5.01
C GLU A 33 7.00 25.89 -3.59
N ILE A 34 6.42 26.73 -2.73
CA ILE A 34 5.89 26.31 -1.44
C ILE A 34 4.75 25.36 -1.81
N LEU A 35 5.02 24.06 -1.72
CA LEU A 35 4.01 23.01 -1.80
C LEU A 35 2.99 23.31 -0.71
N ASP A 36 1.90 23.98 -1.09
CA ASP A 36 0.81 24.45 -0.24
C ASP A 36 0.01 23.24 0.25
N THR A 37 0.67 22.43 1.08
CA THR A 37 0.10 21.22 1.64
C THR A 37 -0.62 21.68 2.90
N GLU A 38 -1.89 22.03 2.75
CA GLU A 38 -2.71 22.48 3.87
C GLU A 38 -2.52 21.53 5.06
N PRO A 39 -2.06 22.02 6.24
CA PRO A 39 -1.73 21.18 7.38
C PRO A 39 -2.84 20.20 7.77
N PHE A 40 -4.09 20.59 7.54
CA PHE A 40 -5.27 19.78 7.78
C PHE A 40 -5.33 18.53 6.89
N LYS A 41 -5.02 18.65 5.59
CA LYS A 41 -4.97 17.53 4.65
C LYS A 41 -3.85 16.54 4.99
N VAL A 42 -2.73 17.03 5.52
CA VAL A 42 -1.63 16.19 5.99
C VAL A 42 -2.08 15.33 7.18
N VAL A 43 -2.71 15.95 8.18
CA VAL A 43 -3.19 15.25 9.38
C VAL A 43 -4.27 14.23 9.02
N GLU A 44 -5.22 14.59 8.16
CA GLU A 44 -6.26 13.66 7.67
C GLU A 44 -5.65 12.43 6.97
N THR A 45 -4.67 12.66 6.08
CA THR A 45 -3.97 11.59 5.37
C THR A 45 -3.20 10.68 6.34
N LEU A 46 -2.57 11.25 7.38
CA LEU A 46 -1.86 10.46 8.40
C LEU A 46 -2.83 9.58 9.20
N LEU A 47 -3.96 10.12 9.63
CA LEU A 47 -5.00 9.38 10.37
C LEU A 47 -5.60 8.25 9.53
N GLN A 48 -5.89 8.51 8.24
CA GLN A 48 -6.38 7.47 7.32
C GLN A 48 -5.34 6.36 7.10
N ASN A 49 -4.06 6.71 6.99
CA ASN A 49 -2.98 5.73 6.87
C ASN A 49 -2.83 4.87 8.13
N GLU A 50 -2.97 5.48 9.32
CA GLU A 50 -2.93 4.77 10.60
C GLU A 50 -4.12 3.80 10.74
N ALA A 51 -5.32 4.25 10.39
CA ALA A 51 -6.52 3.43 10.36
C ALA A 51 -6.37 2.21 9.42
N LEU A 52 -5.85 2.44 8.21
CA LEU A 52 -5.55 1.37 7.26
C LEU A 52 -4.49 0.40 7.79
N ALA A 53 -3.42 0.90 8.42
CA ALA A 53 -2.38 0.07 9.00
C ALA A 53 -2.93 -0.86 10.10
N LEU A 54 -3.78 -0.33 10.98
CA LEU A 54 -4.47 -1.10 12.02
C LEU A 54 -5.43 -2.13 11.41
N ALA A 55 -6.23 -1.73 10.43
CA ALA A 55 -7.16 -2.64 9.74
C ALA A 55 -6.41 -3.80 9.06
N LEU A 56 -5.29 -3.53 8.39
CA LEU A 56 -4.43 -4.55 7.80
C LEU A 56 -3.81 -5.46 8.87
N ALA A 57 -3.37 -4.91 10.00
CA ALA A 57 -2.81 -5.67 11.11
C ALA A 57 -3.81 -6.65 11.75
N ASN A 58 -5.11 -6.36 11.65
CA ASN A 58 -6.18 -7.22 12.15
C ASN A 58 -6.60 -8.31 11.15
N LEU A 59 -6.21 -8.22 9.88
CA LEU A 59 -6.51 -9.28 8.91
C LEU A 59 -5.77 -10.58 9.24
N PRO A 60 -6.37 -11.76 8.98
CA PRO A 60 -5.64 -13.02 8.98
C PRO A 60 -4.44 -12.97 8.03
N THR A 61 -3.36 -13.63 8.43
CA THR A 61 -2.06 -13.60 7.74
C THR A 61 -2.14 -13.78 6.22
N ASN A 62 -2.87 -14.80 5.74
CA ASN A 62 -3.00 -15.07 4.30
C ASN A 62 -3.90 -14.05 3.57
N GLN A 63 -4.88 -13.46 4.27
CA GLN A 63 -5.71 -12.39 3.71
C GLN A 63 -4.90 -11.11 3.53
N ARG A 64 -4.10 -10.75 4.56
CA ARG A 64 -3.19 -9.61 4.52
C ARG A 64 -2.14 -9.77 3.42
N GLY A 65 -1.50 -10.93 3.36
CA GLY A 65 -0.51 -11.26 2.33
C GLY A 65 -1.09 -11.14 0.92
N ALA A 66 -2.22 -11.80 0.67
CA ALA A 66 -2.86 -11.77 -0.65
C ALA A 66 -3.27 -10.34 -1.05
N TRP A 67 -3.83 -9.57 -0.13
CA TRP A 67 -4.24 -8.19 -0.40
C TRP A 67 -3.03 -7.30 -0.71
N LEU A 68 -1.98 -7.34 0.12
CA LEU A 68 -0.78 -6.53 -0.11
C LEU A 68 -0.09 -6.90 -1.42
N MET A 69 -0.03 -8.19 -1.78
CA MET A 69 0.52 -8.64 -3.06
C MET A 69 -0.27 -8.10 -4.25
N ARG A 70 -1.60 -8.11 -4.15
CA ARG A 70 -2.45 -7.59 -5.21
C ARG A 70 -2.32 -6.08 -5.34
N GLU A 71 -2.32 -5.35 -4.22
CA GLU A 71 -2.35 -3.88 -4.22
C GLU A 71 -0.99 -3.27 -4.59
N PHE A 72 0.10 -3.82 -4.07
CA PHE A 72 1.42 -3.20 -4.20
C PHE A 72 2.24 -3.71 -5.39
N SER A 73 1.94 -4.91 -5.89
CA SER A 73 2.73 -5.59 -6.93
C SER A 73 1.91 -6.03 -8.14
N ASP A 74 0.60 -5.74 -8.16
CA ASP A 74 -0.36 -6.26 -9.15
C ASP A 74 -0.20 -7.77 -9.42
N SER A 75 0.20 -8.53 -8.39
CA SER A 75 0.55 -9.94 -8.54
C SER A 75 -0.62 -10.74 -9.10
N SER A 76 -0.30 -11.70 -9.96
CA SER A 76 -1.29 -12.67 -10.48
C SER A 76 -1.77 -13.61 -9.37
N HIS A 77 -2.96 -14.18 -9.52
CA HIS A 77 -3.46 -15.16 -8.55
C HIS A 77 -2.54 -16.38 -8.41
N ALA A 78 -1.85 -16.77 -9.49
CA ALA A 78 -0.91 -17.88 -9.46
C ALA A 78 0.31 -17.57 -8.58
N LEU A 79 0.89 -16.36 -8.72
CA LEU A 79 2.02 -15.94 -7.89
C LEU A 79 1.64 -15.78 -6.42
N ILE A 80 0.43 -15.29 -6.13
CA ILE A 80 -0.08 -15.20 -4.76
C ILE A 80 -0.27 -16.58 -4.14
N ALA A 81 -0.76 -17.55 -4.94
CA ALA A 81 -0.97 -18.91 -4.49
C ALA A 81 0.36 -19.59 -4.11
N ASP A 82 1.37 -19.43 -4.97
CA ASP A 82 2.72 -19.96 -4.77
C ASP A 82 3.40 -19.37 -3.53
N GLU A 83 3.43 -18.04 -3.41
CA GLU A 83 4.09 -17.36 -2.28
C GLU A 83 3.40 -17.63 -0.93
N LEU A 84 2.09 -17.83 -0.93
CA LEU A 84 1.32 -18.10 0.29
C LEU A 84 1.14 -19.59 0.58
N ASP A 85 1.67 -20.47 -0.27
CA ASP A 85 1.53 -21.93 -0.19
C ASP A 85 0.06 -22.37 -0.04
N ILE A 86 -0.78 -21.90 -0.96
CA ILE A 86 -2.22 -22.20 -1.00
C ILE A 86 -2.71 -22.51 -2.43
N PRO A 87 -3.87 -23.16 -2.60
CA PRO A 87 -4.44 -23.35 -3.93
C PRO A 87 -4.83 -22.02 -4.60
N VAL A 88 -4.59 -21.90 -5.92
CA VAL A 88 -5.01 -20.74 -6.73
C VAL A 88 -6.50 -20.47 -6.62
N SER A 89 -7.32 -21.53 -6.50
CA SER A 89 -8.77 -21.43 -6.30
C SER A 89 -9.15 -20.70 -4.99
N THR A 90 -8.29 -20.74 -3.97
CA THR A 90 -8.49 -20.09 -2.67
C THR A 90 -8.17 -18.59 -2.69
N VAL A 91 -7.28 -18.14 -3.57
CA VAL A 91 -6.80 -16.75 -3.64
C VAL A 91 -7.94 -15.76 -3.85
N ARG A 92 -8.84 -16.03 -4.80
CA ARG A 92 -9.99 -15.15 -5.08
C ARG A 92 -10.88 -14.96 -3.85
N GLY A 93 -11.09 -16.04 -3.08
CA GLY A 93 -11.84 -16.00 -1.83
C GLY A 93 -11.14 -15.19 -0.73
N LEU A 94 -9.81 -15.33 -0.61
CA LEU A 94 -9.01 -14.52 0.31
C LEU A 94 -9.07 -13.03 -0.04
N LEU A 95 -8.91 -12.67 -1.31
CA LEU A 95 -8.99 -11.29 -1.79
C LEU A 95 -10.38 -10.67 -1.58
N ALA A 96 -11.44 -11.45 -1.78
CA ALA A 96 -12.79 -10.99 -1.53
C ALA A 96 -13.04 -10.76 -0.03
N ARG A 97 -12.54 -11.65 0.84
CA ARG A 97 -12.66 -11.50 2.29
C ARG A 97 -11.83 -10.34 2.83
N SER A 98 -10.58 -10.20 2.38
CA SER A 98 -9.73 -9.07 2.79
C SER A 98 -10.36 -7.73 2.44
N ARG A 99 -10.87 -7.56 1.21
CA ARG A 99 -11.59 -6.34 0.81
C ARG A 99 -12.81 -6.07 1.68
N ARG A 100 -13.62 -7.10 1.98
CA ARG A 100 -14.81 -6.94 2.83
C ARG A 100 -14.42 -6.53 4.26
N SER A 101 -13.40 -7.16 4.83
CA SER A 101 -12.91 -6.84 6.17
C SER A 101 -12.32 -5.43 6.25
N LEU A 102 -11.54 -5.01 5.25
CA LEU A 102 -11.00 -3.66 5.17
C LEU A 102 -12.10 -2.62 4.97
N ALA A 103 -13.06 -2.87 4.08
CA ALA A 103 -14.19 -1.98 3.87
C ALA A 103 -15.03 -1.82 5.16
N GLY A 104 -15.21 -2.88 5.94
CA GLY A 104 -15.89 -2.79 7.24
C GLY A 104 -15.08 -1.97 8.26
N ALA A 105 -13.79 -2.25 8.40
CA ALA A 105 -12.93 -1.55 9.36
C ALA A 105 -12.74 -0.06 9.04
N LEU A 106 -12.85 0.31 7.75
CA LEU A 106 -12.70 1.69 7.28
C LEU A 106 -14.05 2.40 7.09
N ALA A 107 -15.19 1.70 7.20
CA ALA A 107 -16.51 2.31 7.09
C ALA A 107 -16.78 3.32 8.22
N ASP A 108 -16.21 3.07 9.40
CA ASP A 108 -16.32 3.92 10.58
C ASP A 108 -15.53 5.25 10.45
N TRP A 109 -14.71 5.39 9.40
CA TRP A 109 -13.89 6.58 9.14
C TRP A 109 -14.46 7.48 8.02
N ARG A 110 -15.64 7.15 7.49
CA ARG A 110 -16.33 7.92 6.44
C ARG A 110 -17.35 8.88 7.03
#